data_AF-A0A0M3RJ08-F1
#
_entry.id   AF-A0A0M3RJ08-F1
#
_cell.length_a   1.000
_cell.length_b   1.000
_cell.length_c   1.000
_cell.angle_alpha   90.00
_cell.angle_beta   90.00
_cell.angle_gamma   90.00
#
_symmetry.space_group_name_H-M   'P 1'
#
loop_
_entity.id
_entity.type
_entity.pdbx_description
1 polymer ?
#
loop_
_entity_poly.entity_id
_entity_poly.type
_entity_poly.pdbx_seq_one_letter_code
_entity_poly.pdbx_strand_id
1 'polypeptide(L)'
;MEENKELIFEVMVMDYVVLNKAIEQHNNYNNTDFEIVEIIDDEAIFCKIRVSKYYPEDLFNLGHRLSVIEHLMREKGEIDW
;
A
#
# COMPACT_ATOMS: atom_id res chain seq x y z
N MET A 1 3.68 21.60 -15.15
CA MET A 1 3.44 20.49 -14.21
C MET A 1 4.76 20.28 -13.51
N GLU A 2 4.81 20.48 -12.19
CA GLU A 2 5.99 20.11 -11.40
C GLU A 2 6.29 18.63 -11.64
N GLU A 3 7.56 18.31 -11.91
CA GLU A 3 8.03 16.94 -11.89
C GLU A 3 7.70 16.36 -10.52
N ASN A 4 6.77 15.40 -10.46
CA ASN A 4 6.58 14.64 -9.23
C ASN A 4 7.90 13.94 -8.94
N LYS A 5 8.64 14.48 -7.96
CA LYS A 5 9.83 13.83 -7.43
C LYS A 5 9.41 12.47 -6.94
N GLU A 6 10.19 11.46 -7.33
CA GLU A 6 10.09 10.12 -6.75
C GLU A 6 10.04 10.25 -5.22
N LEU A 7 9.04 9.60 -4.63
CA LEU A 7 8.85 9.53 -3.19
C LEU A 7 9.18 8.10 -2.74
N ILE A 8 9.98 8.00 -1.69
CA ILE A 8 10.21 6.77 -0.96
C ILE A 8 9.76 7.01 0.47
N PHE A 9 8.88 6.15 0.98
CA PHE A 9 8.36 6.24 2.34
C PHE A 9 8.17 4.84 2.92
N GLU A 10 8.04 4.77 4.24
CA GLU A 10 7.89 3.52 4.98
C GLU A 10 6.51 3.46 5.63
N VAL A 11 5.90 2.27 5.60
CA VAL A 11 4.64 1.98 6.28
C VAL A 11 4.77 0.71 7.10
N MET A 12 4.16 0.71 8.28
CA MET A 12 4.00 -0.49 9.10
C MET A 12 2.67 -1.16 8.72
N VAL A 13 2.69 -2.47 8.51
CA VAL A 13 1.52 -3.26 8.09
C VAL A 13 1.42 -4.56 8.88
N MET A 14 0.22 -5.15 8.90
CA MET A 14 0.01 -6.48 9.49
C MET A 14 0.47 -7.61 8.55
N ASP A 15 0.32 -7.41 7.24
CA ASP A 15 0.68 -8.39 6.21
C ASP A 15 1.06 -7.66 4.90
N TYR A 16 2.29 -7.85 4.44
CA TYR A 16 2.78 -7.23 3.19
C TYR A 16 2.09 -7.79 1.93
N VAL A 17 1.55 -9.00 1.98
CA VAL A 17 0.81 -9.61 0.87
C VAL A 17 -0.51 -8.85 0.65
N VAL A 18 -1.17 -8.46 1.73
CA VAL A 18 -2.40 -7.67 1.68
C VAL A 18 -2.09 -6.25 1.19
N LEU A 19 -0.99 -5.64 1.65
CA LEU A 19 -0.48 -4.38 1.11
C LEU A 19 -0.20 -4.47 -0.39
N ASN A 20 0.46 -5.51 -0.86
CA ASN A 20 0.78 -5.68 -2.28
C ASN A 20 -0.51 -5.77 -3.14
N LYS A 21 -1.52 -6.48 -2.65
CA LYS A 21 -2.84 -6.53 -3.30
C LYS A 21 -3.52 -5.16 -3.33
N ALA A 22 -3.40 -4.37 -2.26
CA ALA A 22 -3.92 -3.01 -2.22
C ALA A 22 -3.21 -2.10 -3.24
N ILE A 23 -1.88 -2.20 -3.33
CA ILE A 23 -1.05 -1.49 -4.31
C ILE A 23 -1.45 -1.85 -5.74
N GLU A 24 -1.55 -3.14 -6.07
CA GLU A 24 -1.95 -3.58 -7.41
C GLU A 24 -3.31 -3.04 -7.82
N GLN A 25 -4.30 -3.10 -6.92
CA GLN A 25 -5.62 -2.52 -7.18
C GLN A 25 -5.53 -1.01 -7.35
N HIS A 26 -4.83 -0.31 -6.45
CA HIS A 26 -4.72 1.15 -6.50
C HIS A 26 -4.07 1.63 -7.80
N ASN A 27 -2.94 1.04 -8.17
CA ASN A 27 -2.24 1.32 -9.43
C ASN A 27 -3.16 1.13 -10.64
N ASN A 28 -3.91 0.03 -10.68
CA ASN A 28 -4.83 -0.27 -11.78
C ASN A 28 -6.00 0.72 -11.88
N TYR A 29 -6.57 1.16 -10.76
CA TYR A 29 -7.72 2.07 -10.76
C TYR A 29 -7.33 3.55 -10.94
N ASN A 30 -6.18 3.95 -10.39
CA ASN A 30 -5.78 5.35 -10.28
C ASN A 30 -4.64 5.72 -11.24
N ASN A 31 -4.14 4.77 -12.03
CA ASN A 31 -3.04 4.96 -12.97
C ASN A 31 -1.74 5.44 -12.28
N THR A 32 -1.48 4.91 -11.09
CA THR A 32 -0.28 5.16 -10.26
C THR A 32 0.73 4.02 -10.36
N ASP A 33 1.92 4.19 -9.77
CA ASP A 33 3.04 3.24 -9.87
C ASP A 33 3.68 2.90 -8.51
N PHE A 34 2.87 2.77 -7.46
CA PHE A 34 3.36 2.35 -6.15
C PHE A 34 4.01 0.96 -6.23
N GLU A 35 5.15 0.78 -5.57
CA GLU A 35 5.90 -0.48 -5.54
C GLU A 35 6.54 -0.69 -4.17
N ILE A 36 6.40 -1.89 -3.59
CA ILE A 36 7.18 -2.28 -2.41
C ILE A 36 8.61 -2.59 -2.87
N VAL A 37 9.58 -1.84 -2.37
CA VAL A 37 11.01 -2.00 -2.73
C VAL A 37 11.83 -2.71 -1.65
N GLU A 38 11.33 -2.73 -0.41
CA GLU A 38 11.98 -3.41 0.71
C GLU A 38 10.93 -3.86 1.72
N ILE A 39 11.12 -5.05 2.30
CA ILE A 39 10.31 -5.59 3.39
C ILE A 39 11.26 -5.88 4.56
N ILE A 40 10.96 -5.32 5.72
CA ILE A 40 11.70 -5.51 6.96
C ILE A 40 10.74 -6.20 7.93
N ASP A 41 11.09 -7.41 8.39
CA ASP A 41 10.27 -8.22 9.29
C ASP A 41 11.08 -8.48 10.57
N ASP A 42 10.88 -7.63 11.58
CA ASP A 42 11.54 -7.70 12.89
C ASP A 42 10.52 -7.31 13.96
N GLU A 43 9.74 -8.30 14.42
CA GLU A 43 8.56 -8.19 15.30
C GLU A 43 7.34 -7.43 14.72
N ALA A 44 7.58 -6.46 13.86
CA ALA A 44 6.59 -5.80 13.02
C ALA A 44 7.06 -5.76 11.57
N ILE A 45 6.10 -5.77 10.64
CA ILE A 45 6.39 -5.71 9.20
C ILE A 45 6.39 -4.25 8.77
N PHE A 46 7.54 -3.78 8.30
CA PHE A 46 7.71 -2.49 7.65
C PHE A 46 7.97 -2.70 6.17
N CYS A 47 7.26 -1.96 5.33
CA CYS A 47 7.44 -1.95 3.88
C CYS A 47 7.92 -0.57 3.44
N LYS A 48 9.04 -0.49 2.72
CA LYS A 48 9.39 0.72 1.97
C LYS A 48 8.69 0.70 0.63
N ILE A 49 7.98 1.77 0.35
CA ILE A 49 7.21 1.98 -0.87
C ILE A 49 7.85 3.10 -1.68
N ARG A 50 8.06 2.85 -2.98
CA ARG A 50 8.45 3.84 -3.97
C ARG A 50 7.25 4.21 -4.82
N VAL A 51 7.15 5.48 -5.21
CA VAL A 51 6.16 5.96 -6.19
C VAL A 51 6.70 7.19 -6.93
N SER A 52 6.44 7.29 -8.23
CA SER A 52 6.85 8.43 -9.07
C SER A 52 5.67 9.12 -9.75
N LYS A 53 4.56 8.38 -9.90
CA LYS A 53 3.33 8.82 -10.54
C LYS A 53 2.17 8.70 -9.56
N TYR A 54 1.87 9.80 -8.91
CA TYR A 54 0.81 9.89 -7.91
C TYR A 54 0.30 11.33 -7.77
N TYR A 55 -0.89 11.46 -7.22
CA TYR A 55 -1.35 12.68 -6.58
C TYR A 55 -1.22 12.55 -5.05
N PRO A 56 -1.06 13.64 -4.29
CA PRO A 56 -0.92 13.56 -2.84
C PRO A 56 -2.03 12.76 -2.13
N GLU A 57 -3.27 12.84 -2.63
CA GLU A 57 -4.41 12.05 -2.15
C GLU A 57 -4.23 10.54 -2.30
N ASP A 58 -3.43 10.07 -3.26
CA ASP A 58 -3.18 8.65 -3.46
C ASP A 58 -2.45 8.01 -2.28
N LEU A 59 -1.65 8.80 -1.53
CA LEU A 59 -1.00 8.33 -0.31
C LEU A 59 -2.04 7.93 0.75
N PHE A 60 -3.07 8.75 0.93
CA PHE A 60 -4.17 8.47 1.85
C PHE A 60 -5.12 7.40 1.32
N ASN A 61 -5.42 7.45 0.02
CA ASN A 61 -6.33 6.50 -0.62
C ASN A 61 -5.77 5.07 -0.64
N LEU A 62 -4.45 4.91 -0.80
CA LEU A 62 -3.79 3.61 -0.68
C LEU A 62 -4.00 3.00 0.70
N GLY A 63 -3.79 3.79 1.77
CA GLY A 63 -4.05 3.37 3.14
C GLY A 63 -5.52 3.00 3.38
N HIS A 64 -6.46 3.83 2.91
CA HIS A 64 -7.89 3.52 3.00
C HIS A 64 -8.24 2.22 2.26
N ARG A 65 -7.68 2.00 1.06
CA ARG A 65 -7.91 0.78 0.29
C ARG A 65 -7.39 -0.46 1.00
N LEU A 66 -6.20 -0.38 1.62
CA LEU A 66 -5.67 -1.45 2.46
C LEU A 66 -6.67 -1.83 3.55
N SER A 67 -7.16 -0.86 4.32
CA SER A 67 -8.13 -1.12 5.40
C SER A 67 -9.45 -1.72 4.90
N VAL A 68 -9.94 -1.32 3.71
CA VAL A 68 -11.12 -1.93 3.11
C VAL A 68 -10.87 -3.40 2.74
N ILE A 69 -9.70 -3.72 2.18
CA ILE A 69 -9.35 -5.11 1.83
C ILE A 69 -9.25 -5.95 3.09
N GLU A 70 -8.55 -5.48 4.12
CA GLU A 70 -8.43 -6.16 5.41
C GLU A 70 -9.81 -6.43 6.02
N HIS A 71 -10.68 -5.42 6.05
CA HIS A 71 -12.04 -5.57 6.56
C HIS A 71 -12.84 -6.65 5.80
N LEU A 72 -12.80 -6.65 4.47
CA LEU A 72 -13.48 -7.65 3.65
C LEU A 72 -12.90 -9.06 3.82
N MET A 73 -11.59 -9.18 4.00
CA MET A 73 -10.94 -10.47 4.26
C MET A 73 -11.35 -11.01 5.63
N ARG A 74 -11.46 -10.14 6.64
CA ARG A 74 -11.96 -10.50 7.97
C ARG A 74 -13.42 -10.94 7.95
N GLU A 75 -14.28 -10.23 7.23
CA GLU A 75 -15.70 -10.61 7.08
C GLU A 75 -15.87 -11.99 6.41
N LYS A 76 -14.91 -12.40 5.57
CA LYS A 76 -14.88 -13.71 4.92
C LYS A 76 -14.21 -14.80 5.77
N GLY A 77 -13.61 -14.45 6.90
CA GLY A 77 -12.82 -15.38 7.72
C GLY A 77 -11.49 -15.79 7.08
N GLU A 78 -10.97 -14.99 6.15
CA GLU A 78 -9.63 -15.20 5.54
C GLU A 78 -8.51 -14.77 6.50
N ILE A 79 -8.80 -13.79 7.37
CA ILE A 79 -7.92 -13.27 8.42
C ILE A 79 -8.72 -13.07 9.71
N ASP A 80 -8.06 -13.15 10.87
CA ASP A 80 -8.72 -13.08 12.19
C ASP A 80 -8.36 -11.85 13.03
N TRP A 81 -7.38 -11.05 12.58
CA TRP A 81 -7.00 -9.78 13.21
C TRP A 81 -7.98 -8.62 12.95
#